data_AF-A0A059D0Y7-F1
#
_entry.id   AF-A0A059D0Y7-F1
#
_cell.length_a   1.000
_cell.length_b   1.000
_cell.length_c   1.000
_cell.angle_alpha   90.00
_cell.angle_beta   90.00
_cell.angle_gamma   90.00
#
_symmetry.space_group_name_H-M   'P 1'
#
loop_
_entity.id
_entity.type
_entity.pdbx_description
1 polymer ?
#
loop_
_entity_poly.entity_id
_entity_poly.type
_entity_poly.pdbx_seq_one_letter_code
_entity_poly.pdbx_strand_id
1 'polypeptide(L)'
;MRVHLCLLLVFSLFQAVQSSTISSITASSPLDQSQTLVSPSQIFELGFFMPNGSRKQYVGIWYKNMPHSKVVWVANRDKPLEDTDQSASLVIGRDGNLKLLDGQQSTVWSTNVTAKSNYSAAVLWDSGNLVLQDRSANEMWQSFDEPTDTLLPNMKIRVNLKTGKTQNLVSWKGEDDPSSGSFVLGITSETPPQGFAWNGSSPYWRSGPWDKSKFIGIPIMNSTYLNNYDLQQNIDQGTSYFYFNNHSNSYFGYFFISSEGSIEFVSWKNG
;
A
#
# COMPACT_ATOMS: atom_id res chain seq x y z
N MET A 1 -26.73 20.66 -28.47
CA MET A 1 -25.61 20.53 -27.52
C MET A 1 -25.01 19.15 -27.75
N ARG A 2 -23.79 19.08 -28.30
CA ARG A 2 -23.15 17.83 -28.70
C ARG A 2 -22.58 17.15 -27.45
N VAL A 3 -23.09 15.95 -27.14
CA VAL A 3 -22.46 15.04 -26.17
C VAL A 3 -21.26 14.42 -26.88
N HIS A 4 -20.06 14.58 -26.32
CA HIS A 4 -18.88 13.84 -26.76
C HIS A 4 -18.64 12.74 -25.73
N LEU A 5 -19.09 11.55 -26.08
CA LEU A 5 -18.74 10.30 -25.44
C LEU A 5 -17.29 9.98 -25.86
N CYS A 6 -16.33 10.33 -25.03
CA CYS A 6 -14.92 10.01 -25.27
C CYS A 6 -14.66 8.59 -24.74
N LEU A 7 -14.82 7.59 -25.61
CA LEU A 7 -14.42 6.21 -25.34
C LEU A 7 -12.91 6.10 -25.58
N LEU A 8 -12.09 6.21 -24.53
CA LEU A 8 -10.67 5.87 -24.61
C LEU A 8 -10.52 4.35 -24.40
N LEU A 9 -10.48 3.61 -25.52
CA LEU A 9 -10.08 2.22 -25.55
C LEU A 9 -8.54 2.15 -25.53
N VAL A 10 -7.95 2.07 -24.34
CA VAL A 10 -6.54 1.68 -24.18
C VAL A 10 -6.52 0.19 -23.89
N PHE A 11 -6.18 -0.60 -24.91
CA PHE A 11 -5.92 -2.04 -24.76
C PHE A 11 -4.59 -2.22 -24.01
N SER A 12 -4.64 -2.42 -22.69
CA SER A 12 -3.50 -2.95 -21.94
C SER A 12 -3.47 -4.46 -22.12
N LEU A 13 -2.64 -4.94 -23.04
CA LEU A 13 -2.29 -6.36 -23.16
C LEU A 13 -1.39 -6.72 -21.97
N PHE A 14 -1.97 -7.14 -20.85
CA PHE A 14 -1.23 -7.99 -19.92
C PHE A 14 -0.95 -9.31 -20.64
N GLN A 15 0.27 -9.51 -21.12
CA GLN A 15 0.69 -10.85 -21.50
C GLN A 15 0.67 -11.70 -20.23
N ALA A 16 -0.30 -12.59 -20.13
CA ALA A 16 -0.36 -13.60 -19.08
C ALA A 16 0.80 -14.58 -19.31
N VAL A 17 1.98 -14.23 -18.82
CA VAL A 17 3.00 -15.23 -18.51
C VAL A 17 2.35 -16.19 -17.52
N GLN A 18 2.43 -17.49 -17.78
CA GLN A 18 1.97 -18.52 -16.86
C GLN A 18 2.70 -18.33 -15.53
N SER A 19 2.06 -17.63 -14.59
CA SER A 19 2.63 -17.34 -13.28
C SER A 19 2.29 -18.48 -12.35
N SER A 20 3.31 -19.10 -11.76
CA SER A 20 3.08 -20.06 -10.68
C SER A 20 2.88 -19.34 -9.36
N THR A 21 1.91 -19.77 -8.57
CA THR A 21 1.59 -19.11 -7.29
C THR A 21 2.23 -19.82 -6.12
N ILE A 22 2.75 -19.06 -5.16
CA ILE A 22 3.21 -19.56 -3.85
C ILE A 22 2.37 -18.94 -2.72
N SER A 23 2.37 -19.57 -1.55
CA SER A 23 1.61 -19.12 -0.37
C SER A 23 2.45 -18.40 0.69
N SER A 24 3.78 -18.56 0.63
CA SER A 24 4.72 -17.88 1.52
C SER A 24 6.12 -17.85 0.91
N ILE A 25 6.91 -16.85 1.30
CA ILE A 25 8.33 -16.75 0.95
C ILE A 25 9.13 -17.24 2.14
N THR A 26 10.00 -18.22 1.90
CA THR A 26 10.90 -18.78 2.92
C THR A 26 12.32 -18.83 2.39
N ALA A 27 13.30 -19.12 3.26
CA ALA A 27 14.70 -19.23 2.83
C ALA A 27 14.93 -20.31 1.74
N SER A 28 14.09 -21.34 1.70
CA SER A 28 14.15 -22.42 0.69
C SER A 28 13.18 -22.22 -0.49
N SER A 29 12.31 -21.22 -0.41
CA SER A 29 11.30 -20.92 -1.44
C SER A 29 11.25 -19.41 -1.64
N PRO A 30 12.27 -18.84 -2.31
CA PRO A 30 12.24 -17.45 -2.73
C PRO A 30 11.13 -17.22 -3.77
N LEU A 31 10.70 -15.98 -3.93
CA LEU A 31 9.79 -15.56 -5.00
C LEU A 31 10.61 -15.03 -6.18
N ASP A 32 10.56 -15.72 -7.31
CA ASP A 32 11.15 -15.28 -8.57
C ASP A 32 10.18 -14.43 -9.41
N GLN A 33 10.67 -13.86 -10.52
CA GLN A 33 9.86 -12.99 -11.40
C GLN A 33 8.76 -13.71 -12.17
N SER A 34 8.80 -15.04 -12.26
CA SER A 34 7.77 -15.88 -12.88
C SER A 34 6.71 -16.36 -11.90
N GLN A 35 6.80 -15.91 -10.64
CA GLN A 35 5.93 -16.30 -9.55
C GLN A 35 5.19 -15.12 -8.94
N THR A 36 4.06 -15.43 -8.33
CA THR A 36 3.34 -14.50 -7.44
C THR A 36 3.04 -15.14 -6.09
N LEU A 37 3.07 -14.33 -5.03
CA LEU A 37 2.63 -14.67 -3.69
C LEU A 37 1.15 -14.29 -3.55
N VAL A 38 0.28 -15.23 -3.18
CA VAL A 38 -1.18 -15.01 -3.15
C VAL A 38 -1.72 -15.15 -1.73
N SER A 39 -2.67 -14.30 -1.36
CA SER A 39 -3.35 -14.38 -0.06
C SER A 39 -4.24 -15.63 0.07
N PRO A 40 -4.55 -16.14 1.28
CA PRO A 40 -5.30 -17.38 1.47
C PRO A 40 -6.62 -17.49 0.71
N SER A 41 -7.41 -16.40 0.68
CA SER A 41 -8.68 -16.33 -0.05
C SER A 41 -8.53 -15.77 -1.48
N GLN A 42 -7.29 -15.65 -1.97
CA GLN A 42 -6.95 -15.13 -3.30
C GLN A 42 -7.49 -13.72 -3.59
N ILE A 43 -7.54 -12.87 -2.56
CA ILE A 43 -8.00 -11.49 -2.66
C ILE A 43 -6.85 -10.60 -3.17
N PHE A 44 -5.67 -10.78 -2.57
CA PHE A 44 -4.48 -10.02 -2.91
C PHE A 44 -3.40 -10.90 -3.50
N GLU A 45 -2.59 -10.29 -4.35
CA GLU A 45 -1.44 -10.90 -4.99
C GLU A 45 -0.25 -9.94 -4.88
N LEU A 46 0.93 -10.50 -4.65
CA LEU A 46 2.21 -9.80 -4.65
C LEU A 46 3.10 -10.40 -5.73
N GLY A 47 3.79 -9.55 -6.48
CA GLY A 47 4.74 -9.99 -7.48
C GLY A 47 5.55 -8.85 -8.09
N PHE A 48 6.36 -9.21 -9.07
CA PHE A 48 7.09 -8.26 -9.89
C PHE A 48 6.16 -7.63 -10.92
N PHE A 49 6.31 -6.33 -11.15
CA PHE A 49 5.55 -5.60 -12.15
C PHE A 49 6.40 -4.49 -12.78
N MET A 50 5.96 -4.05 -13.95
CA MET A 50 6.55 -2.93 -14.69
C MET A 50 5.41 -2.00 -15.11
N PRO A 51 5.43 -0.72 -14.70
CA PRO A 51 4.47 0.27 -15.18
C PRO A 51 4.53 0.42 -16.70
N ASN A 52 3.45 0.91 -17.31
CA ASN A 52 3.35 0.98 -18.76
C ASN A 52 4.40 1.93 -19.34
N GLY A 53 5.08 1.50 -20.41
CA GLY A 53 6.14 2.29 -21.04
C GLY A 53 7.39 2.53 -20.19
N SER A 54 7.46 1.98 -18.97
CA SER A 54 8.62 2.08 -18.08
C SER A 54 9.66 1.00 -18.40
N ARG A 55 10.94 1.29 -18.12
CA ARG A 55 12.03 0.30 -18.10
C ARG A 55 12.47 -0.04 -16.67
N LYS A 56 11.60 0.25 -15.70
CA LYS A 56 11.84 0.07 -14.28
C LYS A 56 10.92 -1.01 -13.74
N GLN A 57 11.51 -1.97 -13.05
CA GLN A 57 10.80 -3.09 -12.44
C GLN A 57 10.70 -2.89 -10.92
N TYR A 58 9.54 -3.26 -10.39
CA TYR A 58 9.18 -3.10 -8.99
C TYR A 58 8.52 -4.36 -8.46
N VAL A 59 8.41 -4.43 -7.13
CA VAL A 59 7.62 -5.44 -6.43
C VAL A 59 6.47 -4.73 -5.75
N GLY A 60 5.25 -5.21 -5.99
CA GLY A 60 4.05 -4.58 -5.45
C GLY A 60 2.94 -5.57 -5.11
N ILE A 61 1.91 -5.04 -4.45
CA ILE A 61 0.69 -5.75 -4.07
C ILE A 61 -0.48 -5.15 -4.86
N TRP A 62 -1.37 -6.00 -5.37
CA TRP A 62 -2.61 -5.59 -6.03
C TRP A 62 -3.76 -6.54 -5.68
N TYR A 63 -4.99 -6.14 -5.98
CA TYR A 63 -6.14 -7.05 -5.91
C TYR A 63 -6.08 -8.04 -7.07
N LYS A 64 -6.10 -9.34 -6.79
CA LYS A 64 -5.86 -10.38 -7.80
C LYS A 64 -6.94 -10.43 -8.89
N ASN A 65 -8.20 -10.35 -8.49
CA ASN A 65 -9.35 -10.57 -9.38
C ASN A 65 -10.10 -9.28 -9.74
N MET A 66 -9.44 -8.12 -9.67
CA MET A 66 -10.03 -6.84 -10.03
C MET A 66 -9.62 -6.44 -11.46
N PRO A 67 -10.57 -6.23 -12.39
CA PRO A 67 -10.26 -5.64 -13.69
C PRO A 67 -9.62 -4.26 -13.48
N HIS A 68 -8.47 -4.01 -14.10
CA HIS A 68 -7.69 -2.78 -13.94
C HIS A 68 -7.24 -2.53 -12.48
N SER A 69 -6.77 -3.59 -11.82
CA SER A 69 -6.26 -3.52 -10.45
C SER A 69 -5.10 -2.53 -10.33
N LYS A 70 -5.28 -1.51 -9.47
CA LYS A 70 -4.22 -0.60 -9.05
C LYS A 70 -3.23 -1.36 -8.14
N VAL A 71 -1.94 -1.05 -8.27
CA VAL A 71 -0.94 -1.47 -7.29
C VAL A 71 -1.12 -0.66 -6.01
N VAL A 72 -1.48 -1.32 -4.91
CA VAL A 72 -1.84 -0.70 -3.62
C VAL A 72 -0.65 -0.58 -2.65
N TRP A 73 0.47 -1.23 -2.96
CA TRP A 73 1.70 -1.14 -2.19
C TRP A 73 2.89 -1.47 -3.08
N VAL A 74 4.04 -0.82 -2.86
CA VAL A 74 5.28 -1.00 -3.65
C VAL A 74 6.48 -1.01 -2.71
N ALA A 75 7.28 -2.08 -2.74
CA ALA A 75 8.44 -2.25 -1.85
C ALA A 75 9.58 -1.28 -2.20
N ASN A 76 10.05 -1.34 -3.44
CA ASN A 76 11.27 -0.68 -3.91
C ASN A 76 10.95 0.59 -4.73
N ARG A 77 9.93 1.35 -4.32
CA ARG A 77 9.37 2.46 -5.11
C ARG A 77 10.40 3.54 -5.51
N ASP A 78 11.38 3.82 -4.66
CA ASP A 78 12.42 4.84 -4.90
C ASP A 78 13.77 4.23 -5.35
N LYS A 79 13.85 2.90 -5.47
CA LYS A 79 15.04 2.16 -5.92
C LYS A 79 14.61 1.03 -6.88
N PRO A 80 14.18 1.39 -8.10
CA PRO A 80 13.74 0.38 -9.06
C PRO A 80 14.89 -0.54 -9.50
N LEU A 81 14.51 -1.74 -9.94
CA LEU A 81 15.36 -2.59 -10.76
C LEU A 81 15.31 -2.14 -12.22
N GLU A 82 16.35 -2.43 -13.00
CA GLU A 82 16.29 -2.26 -14.46
C GLU A 82 15.48 -3.41 -15.09
N ASP A 83 14.74 -3.13 -16.16
CA ASP A 83 13.99 -4.15 -16.92
C ASP A 83 14.87 -5.30 -17.45
N THR A 84 16.16 -5.02 -17.71
CA THR A 84 17.12 -6.04 -18.12
C THR A 84 17.49 -7.03 -17.02
N ASP A 85 17.18 -6.73 -15.75
CA ASP A 85 17.42 -7.65 -14.65
C ASP A 85 16.31 -8.70 -14.56
N GLN A 86 16.56 -9.86 -15.15
CA GLN A 86 15.65 -11.00 -15.19
C GLN A 86 15.95 -12.05 -14.10
N SER A 87 16.86 -11.74 -13.17
CA SER A 87 17.31 -12.66 -12.12
C SER A 87 17.08 -12.13 -10.71
N ALA A 88 16.41 -10.98 -10.57
CA ALA A 88 15.98 -10.45 -9.29
C ALA A 88 14.98 -11.38 -8.59
N SER A 89 15.01 -11.40 -7.27
CA SER A 89 14.13 -12.26 -6.46
C SER A 89 13.86 -11.66 -5.08
N LEU A 90 12.70 -12.00 -4.49
CA LEU A 90 12.43 -11.78 -3.08
C LEU A 90 12.85 -13.01 -2.28
N VAL A 91 13.71 -12.81 -1.29
CA VAL A 91 14.30 -13.90 -0.50
C VAL A 91 14.23 -13.60 0.99
N ILE A 92 14.22 -14.66 1.81
CA ILE A 92 14.58 -14.55 3.23
C ILE A 92 16.10 -14.67 3.35
N GLY A 93 16.74 -13.58 3.73
CA GLY A 93 18.18 -13.53 3.96
C GLY A 93 18.63 -14.36 5.16
N ARG A 94 19.94 -14.62 5.25
CA ARG A 94 20.54 -15.30 6.43
C ARG A 94 20.38 -14.51 7.73
N ASP A 95 20.07 -13.23 7.63
CA ASP A 95 19.74 -12.32 8.73
C ASP A 95 18.24 -12.28 9.02
N GLY A 96 17.44 -13.21 8.49
CA GLY A 96 16.00 -13.33 8.74
C GLY A 96 15.13 -12.26 8.10
N ASN A 97 15.73 -11.33 7.36
CA ASN A 97 15.01 -10.25 6.71
C ASN A 97 14.44 -10.69 5.36
N LEU A 98 13.27 -10.15 4.99
CA LEU A 98 12.82 -10.19 3.61
C LEU A 98 13.65 -9.17 2.81
N LYS A 99 14.18 -9.60 1.66
CA LYS A 99 15.06 -8.81 0.82
C LYS A 99 14.68 -8.94 -0.64
N LEU A 100 14.70 -7.81 -1.35
CA LEU A 100 14.77 -7.79 -2.81
C LEU A 100 16.24 -7.78 -3.21
N LEU A 101 16.67 -8.84 -3.89
CA LEU A 101 18.00 -8.93 -4.47
C LEU A 101 17.94 -8.70 -5.98
N ASP A 102 18.93 -7.99 -6.52
CA ASP A 102 19.15 -7.89 -7.97
C ASP A 102 19.83 -9.15 -8.53
N GLY A 103 20.00 -9.24 -9.85
CA GLY A 103 20.66 -10.36 -10.52
C GLY A 103 22.13 -10.55 -10.14
N GLN A 104 22.76 -9.55 -9.51
CA GLN A 104 24.12 -9.59 -8.97
C GLN A 104 24.14 -9.97 -7.48
N GLN A 105 22.98 -10.32 -6.90
CA GLN A 105 22.79 -10.63 -5.48
C GLN A 105 23.02 -9.43 -4.54
N SER A 106 22.97 -8.21 -5.06
CA SER A 106 22.99 -6.98 -4.25
C SER A 106 21.61 -6.70 -3.68
N THR A 107 21.55 -6.18 -2.45
CA THR A 107 20.27 -5.84 -1.80
C THR A 107 19.75 -4.49 -2.28
N VAL A 108 18.61 -4.49 -2.95
CA VAL A 108 17.91 -3.28 -3.43
C VAL A 108 16.96 -2.73 -2.37
N TRP A 109 16.26 -3.61 -1.66
CA TRP A 109 15.31 -3.28 -0.60
C TRP A 109 15.31 -4.37 0.50
N SER A 110 15.02 -3.99 1.74
CA SER A 110 14.87 -4.94 2.86
C SER A 110 14.00 -4.37 3.99
N THR A 111 13.36 -5.25 4.75
CA THR A 111 12.56 -4.93 5.94
C THR A 111 13.35 -4.31 7.10
N ASN A 112 14.67 -4.46 7.12
CA ASN A 112 15.58 -3.89 8.13
C ASN A 112 15.19 -4.16 9.60
N VAL A 113 14.64 -5.35 9.88
CA VAL A 113 14.33 -5.78 11.24
C VAL A 113 15.55 -6.38 11.94
N THR A 114 15.61 -6.21 13.25
CA THR A 114 16.54 -6.94 14.11
C THR A 114 15.99 -8.35 14.38
N ALA A 115 16.09 -9.24 13.39
CA ALA A 115 15.63 -10.61 13.53
C ALA A 115 16.57 -11.43 14.43
N LYS A 116 16.00 -12.34 15.24
CA LYS A 116 16.76 -13.22 16.14
C LYS A 116 17.16 -14.55 15.50
N SER A 117 16.66 -14.86 14.30
CA SER A 117 16.96 -16.09 13.57
C SER A 117 16.71 -15.91 12.07
N ASN A 118 17.21 -16.84 11.26
CA ASN A 118 16.93 -16.93 9.83
C ASN A 118 15.71 -17.79 9.49
N TYR A 119 14.99 -18.30 10.49
CA TYR A 119 13.75 -19.05 10.31
C TYR A 119 12.56 -18.10 10.27
N SER A 120 12.52 -17.29 9.22
CA SER A 120 11.45 -16.32 8.97
C SER A 120 10.67 -16.71 7.72
N ALA A 121 9.42 -16.29 7.68
CA ALA A 121 8.54 -16.45 6.51
C ALA A 121 7.82 -15.13 6.23
N ALA A 122 7.69 -14.77 4.96
CA ALA A 122 6.82 -13.67 4.55
C ALA A 122 5.49 -14.24 4.02
N VAL A 123 4.39 -13.74 4.54
CA VAL A 123 3.02 -14.18 4.23
C VAL A 123 2.16 -12.98 3.87
N LEU A 124 1.38 -13.09 2.79
CA LEU A 124 0.42 -12.08 2.39
C LEU A 124 -0.97 -12.45 2.93
N TRP A 125 -1.54 -11.59 3.77
CA TRP A 125 -2.87 -11.82 4.35
C TRP A 125 -4.00 -11.31 3.47
N ASP A 126 -5.21 -11.81 3.72
CA ASP A 126 -6.44 -11.40 3.01
C ASP A 126 -6.85 -9.93 3.27
N SER A 127 -6.21 -9.26 4.23
CA SER A 127 -6.30 -7.81 4.39
C SER A 127 -5.45 -7.03 3.38
N GLY A 128 -4.55 -7.71 2.66
CA GLY A 128 -3.51 -7.10 1.82
C GLY A 128 -2.22 -6.81 2.58
N ASN A 129 -2.14 -7.16 3.86
CA ASN A 129 -0.95 -6.96 4.68
C ASN A 129 0.08 -8.06 4.42
N LEU A 130 1.23 -7.69 3.85
CA LEU A 130 2.41 -8.53 3.83
C LEU A 130 3.12 -8.46 5.20
N VAL A 131 3.29 -9.61 5.83
CA VAL A 131 3.88 -9.73 7.17
C VAL A 131 5.09 -10.65 7.13
N LEU A 132 6.19 -10.21 7.75
CA LEU A 132 7.35 -11.04 8.03
C LEU A 132 7.20 -11.62 9.44
N GLN A 133 7.18 -12.95 9.56
CA GLN A 133 6.99 -13.65 10.82
C GLN A 133 8.22 -14.50 11.18
N ASP A 134 8.47 -14.68 12.47
CA ASP A 134 9.44 -15.66 12.96
C ASP A 134 8.85 -17.08 13.02
N ARG A 135 9.66 -18.06 13.44
CA ARG A 135 9.25 -19.46 13.58
C ARG A 135 8.07 -19.69 14.53
N SER A 136 7.84 -18.78 15.46
CA SER A 136 6.74 -18.81 16.41
C SER A 136 5.52 -18.01 15.92
N ALA A 137 5.51 -17.61 14.66
CA ALA A 137 4.50 -16.76 14.04
C ALA A 137 4.38 -15.37 14.70
N ASN A 138 5.42 -14.90 15.39
CA ASN A 138 5.45 -13.52 15.87
C ASN A 138 5.71 -12.59 14.70
N GLU A 139 4.89 -11.54 14.58
CA GLU A 139 5.02 -10.52 13.54
C GLU A 139 6.23 -9.63 13.85
N MET A 140 7.21 -9.62 12.95
CA MET A 140 8.43 -8.82 13.08
C MET A 140 8.38 -7.53 12.27
N TRP A 141 7.66 -7.55 11.13
CA TRP A 141 7.46 -6.40 10.24
C TRP A 141 6.16 -6.56 9.46
N GLN A 142 5.54 -5.43 9.08
CA GLN A 142 4.29 -5.40 8.31
C GLN A 142 4.30 -4.28 7.29
N SER A 143 3.85 -4.56 6.06
CA SER A 143 3.66 -3.55 5.01
C SER A 143 2.69 -2.44 5.41
N PHE A 144 1.73 -2.75 6.29
CA PHE A 144 0.77 -1.78 6.81
C PHE A 144 1.39 -0.68 7.66
N ASP A 145 2.62 -0.85 8.15
CA ASP A 145 3.37 0.18 8.88
C ASP A 145 4.24 1.05 7.95
N GLU A 146 4.40 0.65 6.69
CA GLU A 146 5.14 1.37 5.64
C GLU A 146 4.26 1.55 4.39
N PRO A 147 3.20 2.38 4.47
CA PRO A 147 2.27 2.58 3.37
C PRO A 147 2.94 3.30 2.18
N THR A 148 2.34 3.15 0.99
CA THR A 148 2.72 3.92 -0.20
C THR A 148 1.73 5.06 -0.44
N ASP A 149 0.98 5.05 -1.54
CA ASP A 149 -0.03 6.07 -1.86
C ASP A 149 -1.45 5.67 -1.41
N THR A 150 -1.62 4.43 -0.96
CA THR A 150 -2.92 3.79 -0.75
C THR A 150 -3.13 3.41 0.73
N LEU A 151 -4.36 3.59 1.20
CA LEU A 151 -4.88 3.13 2.49
C LEU A 151 -5.89 2.01 2.24
N LEU A 152 -5.54 0.78 2.64
CA LEU A 152 -6.44 -0.38 2.67
C LEU A 152 -7.24 -0.43 3.98
N PRO A 153 -8.31 -1.23 4.06
CA PRO A 153 -9.05 -1.41 5.30
C PRO A 153 -8.13 -1.88 6.45
N ASN A 154 -8.32 -1.33 7.64
CA ASN A 154 -7.51 -1.51 8.85
C ASN A 154 -6.07 -0.95 8.79
N MET A 155 -5.59 -0.43 7.65
CA MET A 155 -4.38 0.38 7.62
C MET A 155 -4.62 1.69 8.36
N LYS A 156 -3.55 2.27 8.92
CA LYS A 156 -3.64 3.49 9.72
C LYS A 156 -2.79 4.60 9.13
N ILE A 157 -3.35 5.80 9.04
CA ILE A 157 -2.56 7.04 8.96
C ILE A 157 -2.32 7.47 10.40
N ARG A 158 -1.07 7.74 10.78
CA ARG A 158 -0.69 8.00 12.18
C ARG A 158 0.13 9.26 12.31
N VAL A 159 -0.04 9.97 13.43
CA VAL A 159 0.82 11.07 13.85
C VAL A 159 1.12 10.95 15.34
N ASN A 160 2.36 11.21 15.71
CA ASN A 160 2.79 11.33 17.09
C ASN A 160 3.46 12.69 17.28
N LEU A 161 2.75 13.61 17.94
CA LEU A 161 3.22 14.96 18.20
C LEU A 161 4.51 15.00 19.02
N LYS A 162 4.63 14.11 20.02
CA LYS A 162 5.78 14.11 20.94
C LYS A 162 7.08 13.67 20.26
N THR A 163 6.99 12.73 19.33
CA THR A 163 8.17 12.17 18.63
C THR A 163 8.39 12.77 17.25
N GLY A 164 7.42 13.52 16.72
CA GLY A 164 7.41 14.00 15.34
C GLY A 164 7.21 12.90 14.29
N LYS A 165 7.02 11.64 14.69
CA LYS A 165 6.84 10.53 13.76
C LYS A 165 5.46 10.57 13.12
N THR A 166 5.43 10.38 11.81
CA THR A 166 4.21 10.31 11.00
C THR A 166 4.22 9.06 10.14
N GLN A 167 3.04 8.51 9.91
CA GLN A 167 2.79 7.47 8.92
C GLN A 167 1.73 8.04 7.98
N ASN A 168 2.18 8.52 6.82
CA ASN A 168 1.38 9.24 5.82
C ASN A 168 1.33 8.42 4.53
N LEU A 169 0.36 8.72 3.66
CA LEU A 169 0.41 8.25 2.28
C LEU A 169 1.20 9.25 1.44
N VAL A 170 2.03 8.76 0.53
CA VAL A 170 2.80 9.57 -0.41
C VAL A 170 2.42 9.15 -1.82
N SER A 171 1.92 10.11 -2.62
CA SER A 171 1.46 9.85 -3.97
C SER A 171 2.54 9.20 -4.82
N TRP A 172 2.14 8.50 -5.88
CA TRP A 172 3.06 8.23 -6.98
C TRP A 172 3.48 9.55 -7.63
N LYS A 173 4.64 9.54 -8.29
CA LYS A 173 5.16 10.71 -9.00
C LYS A 173 4.40 10.97 -10.31
N GLY A 174 3.93 9.90 -10.94
CA GLY A 174 3.05 9.93 -12.11
C GLY A 174 2.27 8.63 -12.22
N GLU A 175 1.36 8.54 -13.19
CA GLU A 175 0.54 7.33 -13.40
C GLU A 175 1.37 6.07 -13.63
N ASP A 176 2.50 6.21 -14.35
CA ASP A 176 3.43 5.12 -14.66
C ASP A 176 4.77 5.21 -13.89
N ASP A 177 4.85 6.05 -12.85
CA ASP A 177 6.06 6.22 -12.03
C ASP A 177 5.71 6.11 -10.53
N PRO A 178 5.90 4.93 -9.90
CA PRO A 178 5.54 4.69 -8.51
C PRO A 178 6.50 5.32 -7.50
N SER A 179 7.60 5.95 -7.95
CA SER A 179 8.48 6.69 -7.05
C SER A 179 7.72 7.77 -6.29
N SER A 180 8.30 8.21 -5.17
CA SER A 180 7.68 9.19 -4.29
C SER A 180 7.37 10.50 -5.03
N GLY A 181 6.09 10.83 -5.11
CA GLY A 181 5.57 12.06 -5.69
C GLY A 181 5.63 13.24 -4.71
N SER A 182 5.06 14.37 -5.11
CA SER A 182 5.08 15.60 -4.31
C SER A 182 3.94 15.70 -3.31
N PHE A 183 2.88 14.89 -3.45
CA PHE A 183 1.71 14.97 -2.62
C PHE A 183 1.77 13.97 -1.45
N VAL A 184 1.46 14.48 -0.25
CA VAL A 184 1.44 13.69 0.98
C VAL A 184 0.08 13.85 1.63
N LEU A 185 -0.58 12.74 1.98
CA LEU A 185 -1.84 12.71 2.74
C LEU A 185 -1.56 12.23 4.17
N GLY A 186 -2.01 13.00 5.15
CA GLY A 186 -1.83 12.68 6.55
C GLY A 186 -2.91 13.27 7.44
N ILE A 187 -2.74 13.10 8.75
CA ILE A 187 -3.58 13.75 9.76
C ILE A 187 -2.72 14.65 10.66
N THR A 188 -3.32 15.73 11.17
CA THR A 188 -2.69 16.62 12.14
C THR A 188 -2.92 16.12 13.57
N SER A 189 -2.05 16.54 14.47
CA SER A 189 -2.18 16.30 15.91
C SER A 189 -2.96 17.39 16.64
N GLU A 190 -3.69 18.24 15.91
CA GLU A 190 -4.55 19.27 16.49
C GLU A 190 -5.70 18.64 17.29
N THR A 191 -6.41 19.44 18.10
CA THR A 191 -7.60 18.99 18.83
C THR A 191 -8.79 19.88 18.44
N PRO A 192 -9.69 19.41 17.55
CA PRO A 192 -9.75 18.08 16.94
C PRO A 192 -8.75 17.88 15.79
N PRO A 193 -8.30 16.64 15.52
CA PRO A 193 -7.48 16.32 14.35
C PRO A 193 -8.14 16.68 13.03
N GLN A 194 -7.32 17.03 12.04
CA GLN A 194 -7.74 17.29 10.66
C GLN A 194 -6.96 16.39 9.71
N GLY A 195 -7.60 15.93 8.63
CA GLY A 195 -6.91 15.39 7.46
C GLY A 195 -6.36 16.53 6.59
N PHE A 196 -5.15 16.36 6.09
CA PHE A 196 -4.49 17.33 5.23
C PHE A 196 -3.76 16.63 4.08
N ALA A 197 -3.82 17.25 2.91
CA ALA A 197 -2.89 16.95 1.83
C ALA A 197 -1.93 18.13 1.67
N TRP A 198 -0.64 17.83 1.52
CA TRP A 198 0.40 18.80 1.24
C TRP A 198 0.98 18.54 -0.15
N ASN A 199 1.40 19.61 -0.84
CA ASN A 199 2.25 19.54 -2.02
C ASN A 199 3.63 20.08 -1.64
N GLY A 200 4.60 19.19 -1.46
CA GLY A 200 5.84 19.51 -0.77
C GLY A 200 5.55 19.98 0.66
N SER A 201 5.99 21.19 1.01
CA SER A 201 5.75 21.77 2.34
C SER A 201 4.48 22.63 2.42
N SER A 202 3.79 22.86 1.31
CA SER A 202 2.65 23.76 1.24
C SER A 202 1.34 22.98 1.42
N PRO A 203 0.41 23.44 2.29
CA PRO A 203 -0.93 22.87 2.36
C PRO A 203 -1.63 22.99 1.00
N TYR A 204 -2.19 21.89 0.52
CA TYR A 204 -2.90 21.80 -0.75
C TYR A 204 -4.41 21.63 -0.54
N TRP A 205 -4.79 20.76 0.40
CA TRP A 205 -6.18 20.50 0.74
C TRP A 205 -6.32 20.18 2.23
N ARG A 206 -7.52 20.43 2.79
CA ARG A 206 -7.85 20.13 4.18
C ARG A 206 -9.25 19.54 4.28
N SER A 207 -9.40 18.54 5.14
CA SER A 207 -10.68 17.88 5.41
C SER A 207 -11.58 18.66 6.37
N GLY A 208 -11.02 19.63 7.11
CA GLY A 208 -11.63 20.19 8.31
C GLY A 208 -11.56 19.24 9.52
N PRO A 209 -11.89 19.74 10.73
CA PRO A 209 -11.84 18.96 11.98
C PRO A 209 -12.72 17.71 11.97
N TRP A 210 -12.25 16.69 12.67
CA TRP A 210 -13.00 15.47 12.98
C TRP A 210 -14.08 15.77 14.03
N ASP A 211 -15.36 15.55 13.69
CA ASP A 211 -16.50 15.80 14.58
C ASP A 211 -16.90 14.59 15.45
N LYS A 212 -16.03 13.56 15.50
CA LYS A 212 -16.25 12.22 16.08
C LYS A 212 -17.07 11.26 15.21
N SER A 213 -17.54 11.69 14.05
CA SER A 213 -18.21 10.82 13.08
C SER A 213 -17.62 10.94 11.67
N LYS A 214 -17.24 12.16 11.26
CA LYS A 214 -16.67 12.47 9.95
C LYS A 214 -15.75 13.67 10.02
N PHE A 215 -15.01 13.89 8.94
CA PHE A 215 -14.37 15.19 8.71
C PHE A 215 -15.41 16.17 8.13
N ILE A 216 -15.60 17.32 8.79
CA ILE A 216 -16.71 18.23 8.47
C ILE A 216 -16.63 18.88 7.07
N GLY A 217 -15.44 18.92 6.48
CA GLY A 217 -15.19 19.46 5.15
C GLY A 217 -15.24 18.41 4.04
N ILE A 218 -15.65 17.17 4.33
CA ILE A 218 -15.86 16.12 3.32
C ILE A 218 -17.38 15.81 3.25
N PRO A 219 -18.14 16.46 2.33
CA PRO A 219 -19.60 16.32 2.28
C PRO A 219 -20.09 14.90 2.01
N ILE A 220 -19.29 14.10 1.29
CA ILE A 220 -19.60 12.72 0.91
C ILE A 220 -19.38 11.70 2.04
N MET A 221 -18.68 12.09 3.14
CA MET A 221 -18.59 11.22 4.30
C MET A 221 -19.95 11.15 4.98
N ASN A 222 -20.57 9.98 4.88
CA ASN A 222 -21.80 9.71 5.60
C ASN A 222 -21.51 9.67 7.12
N SER A 223 -22.49 10.01 7.95
CA SER A 223 -22.39 9.97 9.42
C SER A 223 -23.33 8.93 10.02
N THR A 224 -23.66 7.89 9.24
CA THR A 224 -24.56 6.83 9.67
C THR A 224 -23.88 5.93 10.72
N TYR A 225 -24.69 5.21 11.50
CA TYR A 225 -24.22 4.29 12.55
C TYR A 225 -23.27 3.18 12.02
N LEU A 226 -23.35 2.88 10.73
CA LEU A 226 -22.46 1.96 10.02
C LEU A 226 -21.23 2.70 9.46
N ASN A 227 -20.70 3.68 10.20
CA ASN A 227 -19.57 4.43 9.71
C ASN A 227 -18.33 3.56 9.76
N ASN A 228 -17.75 3.40 8.59
CA ASN A 228 -16.59 2.56 8.38
C ASN A 228 -15.29 3.32 8.69
N TYR A 229 -15.37 4.54 9.21
CA TYR A 229 -14.23 5.42 9.48
C TYR A 229 -14.12 5.66 10.97
N ASP A 230 -12.91 5.66 11.50
CA ASP A 230 -12.66 6.08 12.88
C ASP A 230 -11.35 6.87 12.98
N LEU A 231 -11.34 7.81 13.92
CA LEU A 231 -10.17 8.58 14.30
C LEU A 231 -10.07 8.59 15.81
N GLN A 232 -8.97 8.02 16.29
CA GLN A 232 -8.69 7.95 17.72
C GLN A 232 -7.52 8.87 18.06
N GLN A 233 -7.70 9.66 19.11
CA GLN A 233 -6.71 10.57 19.64
C GLN A 233 -6.46 10.26 21.12
N ASN A 234 -5.19 10.03 21.47
CA ASN A 234 -4.72 9.96 22.85
C ASN A 234 -3.89 11.21 23.14
N ILE A 235 -4.49 12.16 23.87
CA ILE A 235 -3.89 13.45 24.18
C ILE A 235 -2.65 13.27 25.08
N ASP A 236 -2.74 12.39 26.08
CA ASP A 236 -1.64 12.15 27.02
C ASP A 236 -0.40 11.59 26.34
N GLN A 237 -0.57 10.72 25.34
CA GLN A 237 0.52 10.18 24.53
C GLN A 237 0.88 11.07 23.33
N GLY A 238 0.04 12.04 23.00
CA GLY A 238 0.18 12.89 21.81
C GLY A 238 0.02 12.11 20.50
N THR A 239 -0.70 11.00 20.52
CA THR A 239 -0.89 10.13 19.34
C THR A 239 -2.27 10.32 18.75
N SER A 240 -2.35 10.28 17.42
CA SER A 240 -3.62 10.20 16.71
C SER A 240 -3.47 9.27 15.52
N TYR A 241 -4.54 8.52 15.22
CA TYR A 241 -4.58 7.70 14.03
C TYR A 241 -5.98 7.65 13.43
N PHE A 242 -6.01 7.63 12.10
CA PHE A 242 -7.20 7.47 11.29
C PHE A 242 -7.12 6.14 10.56
N TYR A 243 -8.25 5.46 10.44
CA TYR A 243 -8.38 4.25 9.65
C TYR A 243 -9.82 4.09 9.17
N PHE A 244 -10.01 3.16 8.23
CA PHE A 244 -11.34 2.73 7.84
C PHE A 244 -11.40 1.20 7.75
N ASN A 245 -12.61 0.64 7.86
CA ASN A 245 -12.89 -0.79 7.90
C ASN A 245 -13.94 -1.17 6.86
N ASN A 246 -13.98 -2.44 6.47
CA ASN A 246 -15.07 -2.99 5.66
C ASN A 246 -15.88 -4.00 6.50
N HIS A 247 -16.61 -3.52 7.51
CA HIS A 247 -17.29 -4.36 8.52
C HIS A 247 -18.28 -5.38 7.95
N SER A 248 -18.87 -5.13 6.77
CA SER A 248 -19.88 -6.02 6.17
C SER A 248 -19.30 -7.07 5.22
N ASN A 249 -18.01 -7.04 4.89
CA ASN A 249 -17.39 -7.81 3.79
C ASN A 249 -18.15 -7.76 2.45
N SER A 250 -19.12 -6.83 2.31
CA SER A 250 -20.02 -6.76 1.17
C SER A 250 -19.41 -6.00 -0.02
N TYR A 251 -18.28 -5.35 0.21
CA TYR A 251 -17.51 -4.64 -0.81
C TYR A 251 -16.02 -4.64 -0.45
N PHE A 252 -15.19 -4.55 -1.47
CA PHE A 252 -13.79 -4.17 -1.34
C PHE A 252 -13.65 -2.68 -1.61
N GLY A 253 -12.71 -2.02 -0.95
CA GLY A 253 -12.44 -0.62 -1.23
C GLY A 253 -11.19 -0.11 -0.53
N TYR A 254 -10.65 0.96 -1.09
CA TYR A 254 -9.41 1.60 -0.63
C TYR A 254 -9.43 3.09 -0.96
N PHE A 255 -8.67 3.86 -0.18
CA PHE A 255 -8.36 5.26 -0.51
C PHE A 255 -6.98 5.36 -1.11
N PHE A 256 -6.76 6.29 -2.03
CA PHE A 256 -5.39 6.65 -2.44
C PHE A 256 -5.27 8.14 -2.72
N ILE A 257 -4.05 8.65 -2.68
CA ILE A 257 -3.72 9.99 -3.16
C ILE A 257 -3.04 9.90 -4.53
N SER A 258 -3.65 10.53 -5.55
CA SER A 258 -3.14 10.50 -6.93
C SER A 258 -1.90 11.38 -7.10
N SER A 259 -1.19 11.22 -8.22
CA SER A 259 -0.06 12.08 -8.61
C SER A 259 -0.45 13.54 -8.82
N GLU A 260 -1.74 13.84 -8.94
CA GLU A 260 -2.31 15.18 -9.08
C GLU A 260 -2.80 15.75 -7.73
N GLY A 261 -2.66 14.98 -6.64
CA GLY A 261 -3.06 15.39 -5.30
C GLY A 261 -4.54 15.18 -4.99
N SER A 262 -5.28 14.45 -5.84
CA SER A 262 -6.67 14.07 -5.60
C SER A 262 -6.73 12.90 -4.63
N ILE A 263 -7.62 12.97 -3.64
CA ILE A 263 -7.89 11.87 -2.71
C ILE A 263 -9.13 11.14 -3.24
N GLU A 264 -8.95 9.87 -3.59
CA GLU A 264 -9.99 9.08 -4.23
C GLU A 264 -10.35 7.86 -3.38
N PHE A 265 -11.62 7.48 -3.43
CA PHE A 265 -12.11 6.24 -2.83
C PHE A 265 -12.65 5.33 -3.93
N VAL A 266 -12.04 4.16 -4.06
CA VAL A 266 -12.49 3.13 -5.01
C VAL A 266 -13.18 2.04 -4.21
N SER A 267 -14.35 1.61 -4.68
CA SER A 267 -15.07 0.49 -4.09
C SER A 267 -15.81 -0.34 -5.13
N TRP A 268 -15.93 -1.63 -4.89
CA TRP A 268 -16.68 -2.56 -5.72
C TRP A 268 -17.26 -3.69 -4.87
N LYS A 269 -18.36 -4.28 -5.34
CA LYS A 269 -19.00 -5.39 -4.63
C LYS A 269 -18.11 -6.64 -4.65
N ASN A 270 -18.16 -7.38 -3.55
CA ASN A 270 -17.56 -8.69 -3.47
C ASN A 270 -18.53 -9.71 -4.10
N GLY A 271 -18.38 -9.98 -5.40
CA GLY A 271 -19.28 -10.82 -6.20
C GLY A 271 -20.22 -10.03 -7.09
#